data_AF-A0A9E2D297-F1
#
_entry.id   AF-A0A9E2D297-F1
#
_cell.length_a   1.000
_cell.length_b   1.000
_cell.length_c   1.000
_cell.angle_alpha   90.00
_cell.angle_beta   90.00
_cell.angle_gamma   90.00
#
_symmetry.space_group_name_H-M   'P 1'
#
loop_
_entity.id
_entity.type
_entity.pdbx_description
1 polymer ?
#
loop_
_entity_poly.entity_id
_entity_poly.type
_entity_poly.pdbx_seq_one_letter_code
_entity_poly.pdbx_strand_id
1 'polypeptide(L)' 'MRDHTQLRAFELADEVAILTYRETRNFPKDEMYGLTSQMRRSAVSVPSN' A
#
# COMPACT_ATOMS: atom_id res chain seq x y z
N MET A 1 -7.58 22.63 7.81
CA MET A 1 -6.83 21.36 7.71
C MET A 1 -5.71 21.59 6.70
N ARG A 2 -4.45 21.25 7.03
CA ARG A 2 -3.38 21.29 6.02
C ARG A 2 -3.59 20.13 5.06
N ASP A 3 -3.37 20.39 3.78
CA ASP A 3 -3.46 19.35 2.76
C ASP A 3 -2.24 18.43 2.87
N HIS A 4 -2.45 17.23 3.41
CA HIS A 4 -1.41 16.22 3.56
C HIS A 4 -0.99 15.62 2.21
N THR A 5 -1.82 15.76 1.18
CA THR A 5 -1.52 15.22 -0.15
C THR A 5 -0.37 15.96 -0.84
N GLN A 6 -0.02 17.16 -0.37
CA GLN A 6 1.12 17.95 -0.84
C GLN A 6 2.45 17.55 -0.19
N LEU A 7 2.43 16.63 0.79
CA LEU A 7 3.65 16.18 1.44
C LEU A 7 4.38 15.18 0.55
N ARG A 8 5.69 15.35 0.35
CA ARG A 8 6.53 14.36 -0.35
C ARG A 8 6.42 12.96 0.29
N ALA A 9 6.23 12.90 1.60
CA ALA A 9 6.01 11.65 2.31
C ALA A 9 4.70 10.95 1.90
N PHE A 10 3.64 11.72 1.64
CA PHE A 10 2.37 11.19 1.14
C PHE A 10 2.53 10.61 -0.28
N GLU A 11 3.17 11.36 -1.18
CA GLU A 11 3.44 10.89 -2.55
C GLU A 11 4.21 9.56 -2.57
N LEU A 12 5.26 9.46 -1.75
CA LEU A 12 6.06 8.23 -1.64
C LEU A 12 5.27 7.07 -1.04
N ALA A 13 4.42 7.35 -0.04
CA ALA A 13 3.59 6.32 0.59
C ALA A 13 2.50 5.80 -0.37
N ASP A 14 1.90 6.68 -1.16
CA ASP A 14 0.94 6.31 -2.21
C ASP A 14 1.60 5.45 -3.31
N GLU A 15 2.82 5.83 -3.75
CA GLU A 15 3.60 5.04 -4.70
C GLU A 15 3.90 3.63 -4.16
N VAL A 16 4.29 3.51 -2.90
CA VAL A 16 4.53 2.21 -2.23
C VAL A 16 3.26 1.36 -2.18
N ALA A 17 2.08 1.96 -1.96
CA ALA A 17 0.82 1.23 -2.00
C ALA A 17 0.57 0.65 -3.41
N ILE A 18 0.74 1.44 -4.46
CA ILE A 18 0.58 0.99 -5.85
C ILE A 18 1.57 -0.16 -6.17
N LEU A 19 2.84 0.00 -5.80
CA LEU A 19 3.86 -1.02 -6.01
C LEU A 19 3.52 -2.31 -5.25
N THR A 20 3.06 -2.22 -4.00
CA THR A 20 2.66 -3.39 -3.21
C THR A 20 1.54 -4.17 -3.89
N TYR A 21 0.53 -3.50 -4.46
CA TYR A 21 -0.53 -4.18 -5.22
C TYR A 21 0.01 -4.87 -6.48
N ARG A 22 0.97 -4.24 -7.17
CA ARG A 22 1.61 -4.79 -8.39
C ARG A 22 2.43 -6.04 -8.07
N GLU A 23 3.31 -5.98 -7.08
CA GLU A 23 4.22 -7.08 -6.74
C GLU A 23 3.47 -8.29 -6.17
N THR A 24 2.46 -8.04 -5.32
CA THR A 24 1.65 -9.12 -4.73
C THR A 24 0.68 -9.77 -5.73
N ARG A 25 0.52 -9.26 -6.95
CA ARG A 25 -0.38 -9.84 -7.96
C ARG A 25 0.05 -11.25 -8.40
N ASN A 26 1.35 -11.53 -8.34
CA ASN A 26 1.93 -12.80 -8.79
C ASN A 26 2.14 -13.81 -7.66
N PHE A 27 1.68 -13.50 -6.44
CA PHE A 27 1.76 -14.43 -5.33
C PHE A 27 0.84 -15.66 -5.53
N PRO A 28 1.13 -16.80 -4.88
CA PRO A 28 0.24 -17.95 -4.89
C PRO A 28 -1.18 -17.58 -4.45
N LYS A 29 -2.20 -18.18 -5.08
CA LYS A 29 -3.61 -17.90 -4.74
C LYS A 29 -3.94 -18.18 -3.28
N ASP A 30 -3.27 -19.15 -2.68
CA ASP A 30 -3.45 -19.51 -1.28
C ASP A 30 -3.00 -18.39 -0.31
N GLU A 31 -2.14 -17.47 -0.76
CA GLU A 31 -1.70 -16.29 0.00
C GLU A 31 -2.64 -15.08 -0.13
N MET A 32 -3.74 -15.20 -0.87
CA MET A 32 -4.65 -14.07 -1.13
C MET A 32 -5.20 -13.45 0.16
N TYR A 33 -5.57 -14.29 1.14
CA TYR A 33 -6.06 -13.85 2.45
C TYR A 33 -4.95 -13.76 3.51
N GLY A 34 -3.78 -14.34 3.24
CA GLY A 34 -2.58 -14.30 4.07
C GLY A 34 -1.70 -13.10 3.73
N LEU A 35 -0.52 -13.37 3.20
CA LEU A 35 0.52 -12.36 2.97
C LEU A 35 0.05 -11.23 2.05
N THR A 36 -0.70 -11.55 0.98
CA THR A 36 -1.23 -10.53 0.05
C THR A 36 -2.15 -9.54 0.75
N SER A 37 -3.08 -10.05 1.57
CA SER A 37 -4.05 -9.22 2.29
C SER A 37 -3.38 -8.33 3.32
N GLN A 38 -2.43 -8.88 4.07
CA GLN A 38 -1.69 -8.13 5.10
C GLN A 38 -0.83 -7.03 4.49
N MET A 39 -0.01 -7.35 3.49
CA MET A 39 0.86 -6.37 2.84
C MET A 39 0.07 -5.20 2.25
N ARG A 40 -1.03 -5.48 1.54
CA ARG A 40 -1.86 -4.43 0.91
C ARG A 40 -2.51 -3.52 1.94
N ARG A 41 -3.05 -4.08 3.04
CA ARG A 41 -3.63 -3.25 4.13
C ARG A 41 -2.57 -2.40 4.82
N SER A 42 -1.41 -2.98 5.12
CA SER A 42 -0.30 -2.25 5.74
C SER A 42 0.16 -1.09 4.85
N ALA A 43 0.31 -1.32 3.54
CA ALA A 43 0.75 -0.28 2.62
C ALA A 43 -0.25 0.88 2.50
N VAL A 44 -1.55 0.60 2.42
CA VAL A 44 -2.61 1.65 2.36
C VAL A 44 -2.75 2.42 3.69
N SER A 45 -2.40 1.79 4.81
CA SER A 45 -2.44 2.44 6.13
C SER A 45 -1.40 3.55 6.28
N VAL A 46 -0.31 3.54 5.50
CA VAL A 46 0.77 4.54 5.62
C VAL A 46 0.33 5.93 5.15
N PRO A 47 -0.21 6.14 3.93
CA PRO A 47 -0.68 7.46 3.51
C PRO A 47 -1.98 7.91 4.22
N SER A 48 -2.65 6.99 4.93
CA SER A 48 -3.91 7.25 5.65
C SER A 48 -3.72 7.64 7.11
N ASN A 49 -2.48 7.66 7.61
CA ASN A 49 -2.12 8.02 8.99
C ASN A 49 -1.67 9.47 9.09
#